data_AF-A0A7W5H1N3-F1
#
_entry.id   AF-A0A7W5H1N3-F1
#
_cell.length_a   1.000
_cell.length_b   1.000
_cell.length_c   1.000
_cell.angle_alpha   90.00
_cell.angle_beta   90.00
_cell.angle_gamma   90.00
#
_symmetry.space_group_name_H-M   'P 1'
#
loop_
_entity.id
_entity.type
_entity.pdbx_description
1 polymer ?
#
loop_
_entity_poly.entity_id
_entity_poly.type
_entity_poly.pdbx_seq_one_letter_code
_entity_poly.pdbx_strand_id
1 'polypeptide(L)'
;MLLKAASDTAENTAVFLQKLILSPYTDMGRLNSGGVRLLTFHAAKGLEFPVVIIAGAEEGITPLDRQDSNLEEERRLFYVAMTRAKEELQIVHCKKRRLYGTEKEMKPSPFLAEFSPGYSKQIQPNIPKRNKKDEGQLNLF
;
A
#
# COMPACT_ATOMS: atom_id res chain seq x y z
N MET A 1 -22.41 0.54 9.69
CA MET A 1 -21.73 1.86 9.59
C MET A 1 -22.70 2.95 9.15
N LEU A 2 -23.39 2.80 8.01
CA LEU A 2 -24.39 3.79 7.53
C LEU A 2 -25.59 3.96 8.48
N LEU A 3 -26.12 2.86 9.03
CA LEU A 3 -27.22 2.90 10.02
C LEU A 3 -26.84 3.65 11.32
N LYS A 4 -25.57 3.58 11.74
CA LYS A 4 -25.06 4.30 12.91
C LYS A 4 -24.87 5.80 12.60
N ALA A 5 -24.39 6.12 11.41
CA ALA A 5 -24.28 7.52 10.96
C ALA A 5 -25.66 8.19 10.81
N ALA A 6 -26.67 7.43 10.39
CA ALA A 6 -28.06 7.87 10.28
C ALA A 6 -28.72 8.06 11.67
N SER A 7 -28.47 7.16 12.63
CA SER A 7 -29.00 7.33 14.00
C SER A 7 -28.45 8.59 14.68
N ASP A 8 -27.20 8.95 14.41
CA ASP A 8 -26.55 10.15 14.98
C ASP A 8 -27.05 11.48 14.37
N THR A 9 -27.87 11.44 13.32
CA THR A 9 -28.35 12.65 12.60
C THR A 9 -29.83 12.94 12.80
N ALA A 10 -30.49 12.27 13.75
CA ALA A 10 -31.88 12.54 14.15
C ALA A 10 -32.84 12.69 12.96
N GLU A 11 -32.70 11.82 11.95
CA GLU A 11 -33.54 11.76 10.74
C GLU A 11 -33.46 12.98 9.80
N ASN A 12 -32.54 13.92 10.03
CA ASN A 12 -32.31 15.03 9.09
C ASN A 12 -31.44 14.58 7.91
N THR A 13 -32.09 14.33 6.78
CA THR A 13 -31.45 13.87 5.53
C THR A 13 -30.41 14.84 4.99
N ALA A 14 -30.61 16.16 5.12
CA ALA A 14 -29.65 17.16 4.64
C ALA A 14 -28.35 17.09 5.44
N VAL A 15 -28.45 17.00 6.77
CA VAL A 15 -27.29 16.87 7.68
C VAL A 15 -26.59 15.52 7.47
N PHE A 16 -27.34 14.45 7.25
CA PHE A 16 -26.79 13.14 6.92
C PHE A 16 -26.01 13.13 5.60
N LEU A 17 -26.56 13.72 4.53
CA LEU A 17 -25.89 13.82 3.24
C LEU A 17 -24.64 14.71 3.32
N GLN A 18 -24.72 15.83 4.04
CA GLN A 18 -23.56 16.69 4.26
C GLN A 18 -22.46 15.95 5.03
N LYS A 19 -22.80 15.19 6.07
CA LYS A 19 -21.87 14.36 6.84
C LYS A 19 -21.27 13.24 6.00
N LEU A 20 -22.03 12.63 5.09
CA LEU A 20 -21.51 11.62 4.15
C LEU A 20 -20.55 12.21 3.11
N ILE A 21 -20.84 13.40 2.59
CA ILE A 21 -19.98 14.10 1.62
C ILE A 21 -18.67 14.54 2.27
N LEU A 22 -18.75 15.04 3.51
CA LEU A 22 -17.60 15.54 4.26
C LEU A 22 -16.83 14.44 4.98
N SER A 23 -17.45 13.28 5.22
CA SER A 23 -16.76 12.14 5.77
C SER A 23 -15.72 11.70 4.74
N PRO A 24 -14.42 11.82 5.03
CA PRO A 24 -13.44 11.17 4.19
C PRO A 24 -13.82 9.68 4.16
N TYR A 25 -13.84 9.08 2.98
CA TYR A 25 -14.18 7.66 2.75
C TYR A 25 -13.24 6.68 3.49
N THR A 26 -12.32 7.19 4.31
CA THR A 26 -11.21 6.54 4.98
C THR A 26 -11.07 7.16 6.37
N ASP A 27 -11.31 6.37 7.42
CA ASP A 27 -10.24 5.93 8.33
C ASP A 27 -10.76 5.55 9.72
N MET A 28 -11.58 6.36 10.38
CA MET A 28 -11.82 6.11 11.81
C MET A 28 -12.54 4.78 12.13
N GLY A 29 -13.44 4.34 11.26
CA GLY A 29 -14.15 3.05 11.44
C GLY A 29 -13.33 1.81 11.06
N ARG A 30 -12.29 1.95 10.21
CA ARG A 30 -11.44 0.84 9.75
C ARG A 30 -10.19 0.67 10.63
N LEU A 31 -9.77 1.68 11.37
CA LEU A 31 -8.60 1.57 12.26
C LEU A 31 -8.79 0.58 13.43
N ASN A 32 -10.04 0.26 13.78
CA ASN A 32 -10.40 -0.70 14.83
C ASN A 32 -10.78 -2.10 14.30
N SER A 33 -10.56 -2.39 13.00
CA SER A 33 -10.68 -3.77 12.51
C SER A 33 -9.38 -4.52 12.79
N GLY A 34 -9.46 -5.74 13.33
CA GLY A 34 -8.30 -6.58 13.64
C GLY A 34 -7.56 -7.14 12.41
N GLY A 35 -7.68 -6.49 11.25
CA GLY A 35 -7.12 -6.94 9.98
C GLY A 35 -5.88 -6.15 9.53
N VAL A 36 -5.23 -6.63 8.47
CA VAL A 36 -4.12 -5.93 7.82
C VAL A 36 -4.65 -4.67 7.14
N ARG A 37 -3.95 -3.55 7.34
CA ARG A 37 -4.29 -2.25 6.74
C ARG A 37 -3.53 -2.06 5.44
N LEU A 38 -4.27 -1.88 4.35
CA LEU A 38 -3.72 -1.50 3.05
C LEU A 38 -3.95 -0.01 2.82
N LEU A 39 -2.87 0.75 2.72
CA LEU A 39 -2.89 2.21 2.62
C LEU A 39 -1.96 2.68 1.48
N THR A 40 -2.24 3.86 0.95
CA THR A 40 -1.30 4.61 0.12
C THR A 40 -0.29 5.34 1.02
N PHE A 41 0.85 5.78 0.49
CA PHE A 41 1.83 6.55 1.28
C PHE A 41 1.22 7.81 1.90
N HIS A 42 0.37 8.51 1.16
CA HIS A 42 -0.34 9.69 1.65
C HIS A 42 -1.29 9.36 2.81
N ALA A 43 -2.08 8.30 2.68
CA ALA A 43 -3.02 7.88 3.73
C ALA A 43 -2.31 7.36 4.99
N ALA A 44 -1.06 6.92 4.89
CA ALA A 44 -0.28 6.48 6.03
C ALA A 44 0.28 7.64 6.88
N LYS A 45 0.20 8.88 6.40
CA LYS A 45 0.73 10.06 7.11
C LYS A 45 0.04 10.23 8.46
N GLY A 46 0.84 10.35 9.53
CA GLY A 46 0.35 10.50 10.90
C GLY A 46 -0.09 9.19 11.56
N LEU A 47 0.02 8.06 10.87
CA LEU A 47 -0.19 6.72 11.43
C LEU A 47 1.16 6.05 11.71
N GLU A 48 1.17 5.05 12.57
CA GLU A 48 2.36 4.24 12.86
C GLU A 48 1.94 2.81 13.17
N PHE A 49 2.77 1.85 12.76
CA PHE A 49 2.49 0.42 12.88
C PHE A 49 3.73 -0.34 13.37
N PRO A 50 3.57 -1.42 14.15
CA PRO A 50 4.70 -2.27 14.54
C PRO A 50 5.47 -2.78 13.32
N VAL A 51 4.74 -3.28 12.33
CA VAL A 51 5.29 -3.81 11.06
C VAL A 51 4.71 -3.05 9.88
N VAL A 52 5.58 -2.64 8.96
CA VAL A 52 5.19 -2.00 7.68
C VAL A 52 5.82 -2.74 6.52
N ILE A 53 4.99 -3.01 5.50
CA ILE A 53 5.44 -3.57 4.23
C ILE A 53 5.20 -2.52 3.14
N ILE A 54 6.29 -1.98 2.60
CA ILE A 54 6.25 -1.12 1.42
C ILE A 54 6.31 -2.01 0.18
N ALA A 55 5.18 -2.11 -0.51
CA ALA A 55 5.08 -2.84 -1.77
C ALA A 55 5.28 -1.93 -2.98
N GLY A 56 5.91 -2.47 -4.03
CA GLY A 56 6.07 -1.76 -5.30
C GLY A 56 7.16 -0.70 -5.29
N ALA A 57 8.25 -0.94 -4.55
CA ALA A 57 9.45 -0.12 -4.61
C ALA A 57 10.21 -0.36 -5.93
N GLU A 58 9.60 0.10 -7.03
CA GLU A 58 10.00 -0.15 -8.41
C GLU A 58 10.11 1.17 -9.18
N GLU A 59 11.04 1.23 -10.14
CA GLU A 59 11.19 2.38 -11.03
C GLU A 59 9.86 2.68 -11.77
N GLY A 60 9.43 3.93 -11.76
CA GLY A 60 8.16 4.38 -12.36
C GLY A 60 6.92 4.19 -11.47
N ILE A 61 7.02 3.44 -10.37
CA ILE A 61 5.97 3.31 -9.34
C ILE A 61 6.35 4.07 -8.07
N THR A 62 7.62 3.98 -7.67
CA THR A 62 8.19 4.69 -6.55
C THR A 62 9.64 5.04 -6.92
N PRO A 63 9.93 6.29 -7.34
CA PRO A 63 9.02 7.42 -7.45
C PRO A 63 7.95 7.19 -8.53
N LEU A 64 6.77 7.77 -8.32
CA LEU A 64 5.71 7.76 -9.31
C LEU A 64 6.10 8.62 -10.51
N ASP A 65 6.25 8.00 -11.68
CA ASP A 65 6.63 8.69 -12.91
C ASP A 65 5.40 9.34 -13.57
N ARG A 66 5.25 10.65 -13.38
CA ARG A 66 4.20 11.49 -13.98
C ARG A 66 4.81 12.82 -14.44
N GLN A 67 4.20 13.47 -15.43
CA GLN A 67 4.73 14.73 -15.99
C GLN A 67 4.99 15.82 -14.92
N ASP A 68 4.18 15.86 -13.85
CA ASP A 68 4.30 16.85 -12.77
C ASP A 68 4.93 16.28 -11.48
N SER A 69 5.51 15.07 -11.52
CA SER A 69 6.08 14.46 -10.31
C SER A 69 7.36 15.17 -9.89
N ASN A 70 7.38 15.71 -8.68
CA ASN A 70 8.59 16.23 -8.07
C ASN A 70 9.33 15.09 -7.36
N LEU A 71 10.50 14.73 -7.85
CA LEU A 71 11.29 13.63 -7.31
C LEU A 71 11.65 13.82 -5.83
N GLU A 72 11.89 15.05 -5.38
CA GLU A 72 12.17 15.34 -3.97
C GLU A 72 10.92 15.17 -3.09
N GLU A 73 9.73 15.43 -3.64
CA GLU A 73 8.48 15.17 -2.93
C GLU A 73 8.21 13.66 -2.82
N GLU A 74 8.41 12.92 -3.92
CA GLU A 74 8.31 11.46 -3.91
C GLU A 74 9.31 10.82 -2.94
N ARG A 75 10.54 11.36 -2.86
CA ARG A 75 11.55 10.94 -1.89
C ARG A 75 11.06 11.18 -0.46
N ARG A 76 10.47 12.36 -0.17
CA ARG A 76 9.86 12.66 1.13
C ARG A 76 8.71 11.71 1.45
N LEU A 77 7.84 11.41 0.49
CA LEU A 77 6.75 10.45 0.67
C LEU A 77 7.26 9.05 1.01
N PHE A 78 8.28 8.59 0.30
CA PHE A 78 8.92 7.31 0.57
C PHE A 78 9.53 7.26 1.98
N TYR A 79 10.26 8.31 2.38
CA TYR A 79 10.79 8.46 3.73
C TYR A 79 9.68 8.46 4.80
N VAL A 80 8.58 9.20 4.56
CA VAL A 80 7.42 9.19 5.45
C VAL A 80 6.86 7.79 5.58
N ALA A 81 6.68 7.05 4.49
CA ALA A 81 6.19 5.68 4.51
C ALA A 81 7.11 4.74 5.32
N MET A 82 8.43 4.87 5.16
CA MET A 82 9.41 4.10 5.93
C MET A 82 9.32 4.37 7.43
N THR A 83 9.22 5.65 7.82
CA THR A 83 9.15 6.07 9.23
C THR A 83 7.82 5.74 9.90
N ARG A 84 6.85 5.14 9.20
CA ARG A 84 5.63 4.62 9.84
C ARG A 84 5.90 3.29 10.57
N ALA A 85 7.00 2.62 10.25
CA ALA A 85 7.42 1.38 10.91
C ALA A 85 8.05 1.66 12.28
N LYS A 86 7.65 0.90 13.30
CA LYS A 86 8.25 0.98 14.64
C LYS A 86 9.30 -0.10 14.89
N GLU A 87 9.01 -1.33 14.48
CA GLU A 87 9.82 -2.50 14.81
C GLU A 87 10.42 -3.13 13.54
N GLU A 88 9.58 -3.35 12.52
CA GLU A 88 10.01 -4.00 11.28
C GLU A 88 9.53 -3.26 10.04
N LEU A 89 10.45 -3.07 9.10
CA LEU A 89 10.20 -2.51 7.78
C LEU A 89 10.66 -3.50 6.71
N GLN A 90 9.73 -3.93 5.86
CA GLN A 90 10.01 -4.73 4.68
C GLN A 90 9.72 -3.91 3.43
N ILE A 91 10.67 -3.87 2.49
CA ILE A 91 10.50 -3.19 1.21
C ILE A 91 10.60 -4.22 0.11
N VAL A 92 9.57 -4.32 -0.73
CA VAL A 92 9.47 -5.35 -1.76
C VAL A 92 9.28 -4.75 -3.15
N HIS A 93 9.95 -5.36 -4.12
CA HIS A 93 9.84 -5.05 -5.53
C HIS A 93 9.70 -6.36 -6.33
N CYS A 94 8.98 -6.31 -7.45
CA CYS A 94 8.80 -7.43 -8.36
C CYS A 94 9.77 -7.32 -9.54
N LYS A 95 10.14 -8.44 -10.17
CA LYS A 95 10.90 -8.46 -11.44
C LYS A 95 10.00 -8.16 -12.65
N LYS A 96 8.74 -8.59 -12.58
CA LYS A 96 7.72 -8.39 -13.60
C LYS A 96 6.42 -7.96 -12.94
N ARG A 97 5.72 -7.01 -13.55
CA ARG A 97 4.43 -6.51 -13.06
C ARG A 97 3.47 -6.33 -14.22
N ARG A 98 2.22 -6.73 -14.02
CA ARG A 98 1.13 -6.42 -14.93
C ARG A 98 0.48 -5.09 -14.55
N LEU A 99 0.58 -4.09 -15.42
CA LEU A 99 0.01 -2.76 -15.26
C LEU A 99 -0.87 -2.46 -16.49
N TYR A 100 -2.12 -2.08 -16.24
CA TYR A 100 -3.11 -1.73 -17.29
C TYR A 100 -3.18 -2.78 -18.42
N GLY A 101 -3.19 -4.07 -18.04
CA GLY A 101 -3.27 -5.18 -18.98
C GLY A 101 -1.93 -5.62 -19.58
N THR A 102 -0.91 -4.75 -19.57
CA THR A 102 0.44 -5.03 -20.11
C THR A 102 1.39 -5.56 -19.05
N GLU A 103 2.19 -6.58 -19.38
CA GLU A 103 3.31 -7.01 -18.52
C GLU A 103 4.54 -6.16 -18.82
N LYS A 104 5.19 -5.65 -17.76
CA LYS A 104 6.42 -4.88 -17.84
C LYS A 104 7.48 -5.50 -16.93
N GLU A 105 8.72 -5.48 -17.40
CA GLU A 105 9.87 -5.73 -16.54
C GLU A 105 10.10 -4.51 -15.65
N MET A 106 10.34 -4.76 -14.37
CA MET A 106 10.47 -3.72 -13.37
C MET A 106 11.87 -3.75 -12.78
N LYS A 107 12.48 -2.58 -12.70
CA LYS A 107 13.73 -2.37 -11.98
C LYS A 107 13.43 -1.94 -10.54
N PRO A 108 14.33 -2.22 -9.58
CA PRO A 108 14.19 -1.70 -8.22
C PRO A 108 14.11 -0.17 -8.22
N SER A 109 13.40 0.39 -7.25
CA SER A 109 13.34 1.84 -7.06
C SER A 109 14.73 2.45 -6.89
N PRO A 110 15.02 3.62 -7.50
CA PRO A 110 16.28 4.33 -7.29
C PRO A 110 16.52 4.70 -5.81
N PHE A 111 15.45 4.92 -5.04
CA PHE A 111 15.56 5.24 -3.60
C PHE A 111 16.21 4.10 -2.79
N LEU A 112 16.16 2.85 -3.26
CA LEU A 112 16.80 1.73 -2.59
C LEU A 112 18.33 1.79 -2.67
N ALA A 113 18.87 2.43 -3.73
CA ALA A 113 20.31 2.60 -3.89
C ALA A 113 20.90 3.67 -2.95
N GLU A 114 20.06 4.50 -2.35
CA GLU A 114 20.47 5.56 -1.42
C GLU A 114 20.68 5.04 0.01
N PHE A 115 20.27 3.80 0.31
CA PHE A 115 20.47 3.23 1.63
C PHE A 115 21.94 2.99 1.95
N SER A 116 22.34 3.39 3.16
CA SER A 116 23.69 3.14 3.64
C SER A 116 23.99 1.64 3.68
N PRO A 117 25.18 1.21 3.20
CA PRO A 117 25.60 -0.18 3.27
C PRO A 117 25.52 -0.71 4.71
N GLY A 118 24.90 -1.87 4.91
CA GLY A 118 24.80 -2.53 6.22
C GLY A 118 23.49 -2.33 6.98
N TYR A 119 22.65 -1.37 6.58
CA TYR A 119 21.32 -1.16 7.20
C TYR A 119 20.18 -1.88 6.49
N SER A 120 20.49 -2.58 5.39
CA SER A 120 19.52 -3.39 4.66
C SER A 120 20.05 -4.81 4.44
N LYS A 121 19.16 -5.79 4.58
CA LYS A 121 19.42 -7.19 4.22
C LYS A 121 18.58 -7.52 3.00
N GLN A 122 19.24 -7.73 1.87
CA GLN A 122 18.54 -8.21 0.67
C GLN A 122 18.21 -9.69 0.82
N ILE A 123 16.94 -10.02 0.67
CA ILE A 123 16.44 -11.40 0.72
C ILE A 123 15.84 -11.70 -0.65
N GLN A 124 16.42 -12.65 -1.36
CA GLN A 124 15.78 -13.21 -2.55
C GLN A 124 14.90 -14.39 -2.10
N PRO A 125 13.58 -14.31 -2.26
CA PRO A 125 12.72 -15.43 -1.89
C PRO A 125 13.05 -16.63 -2.79
N ASN A 126 13.39 -17.75 -2.16
CA ASN A 126 13.50 -19.02 -2.87
C ASN A 126 12.09 -19.53 -3.16
N ILE A 127 11.51 -19.11 -4.29
CA ILE A 127 10.17 -19.53 -4.69
C ILE A 127 10.29 -20.93 -5.30
N PRO A 128 9.78 -21.99 -4.66
CA PRO A 128 9.77 -23.31 -5.26
C PRO A 128 8.97 -23.24 -6.56
N LYS A 129 9.52 -23.77 -7.66
CA LYS A 129 8.82 -23.83 -8.94
C LYS A 129 7.56 -24.67 -8.74
N ARG A 130 6.39 -24.03 -8.76
CA ARG A 130 5.10 -24.73 -8.75
C ARG A 130 5.06 -25.64 -9.98
N ASN A 131 5.07 -26.95 -9.75
CA ASN A 131 4.95 -27.92 -10.83
C ASN A 131 3.55 -27.80 -11.43
N LYS A 132 3.49 -27.58 -12.75
CA LYS A 132 2.25 -27.41 -13.52
C LYS A 132 1.37 -28.68 -13.59
N LYS A 133 1.77 -29.76 -12.91
CA LYS A 133 1.04 -31.05 -12.89
C LYS A 133 -0.08 -31.12 -11.85
N ASP A 134 -0.16 -30.17 -10.92
CA ASP A 134 -1.20 -30.15 -9.88
C ASP A 134 -2.43 -29.29 -10.28
N GLU A 135 -2.82 -29.30 -11.55
CA GLU A 135 -4.10 -28.74 -12.02
C GLU A 135 -5.28 -29.73 -11.82
N GLY A 136 -5.15 -30.69 -10.90
CA GLY A 136 -6.26 -31.56 -10.47
C GLY A 136 -7.34 -30.84 -9.66
N GLN A 137 -7.16 -29.55 -9.35
CA GLN A 137 -8.07 -28.73 -8.55
C GLN A 137 -9.22 -28.10 -9.36
N LEU A 138 -9.54 -28.64 -10.53
CA LEU A 138 -10.74 -28.30 -11.30
C LEU A 138 -11.84 -29.38 -11.24
N ASN A 139 -11.64 -30.48 -10.51
CA ASN A 139 -12.65 -31.53 -10.35
C ASN A 139 -13.51 -31.37 -9.08
N LEU A 140 -13.58 -30.17 -8.48
CA LEU A 140 -14.39 -29.93 -7.28
C LEU A 140 -15.63 -29.05 -7.51
N PHE A 141 -16.03 -28.88 -8.76
CA PHE A 141 -17.34 -28.33 -9.13
C PHE A 141 -17.98 -29.21 -10.19
#